data_AF-A0A848AVC1-F1
#
_entry.id   AF-A0A848AVC1-F1
#
_cell.length_a   1.000
_cell.length_b   1.000
_cell.length_c   1.000
_cell.angle_alpha   90.00
_cell.angle_beta   90.00
_cell.angle_gamma   90.00
#
_symmetry.space_group_name_H-M   'P 1'
#
loop_
_entity.id
_entity.type
_entity.pdbx_description
1 polymer ?
#
loop_
_entity_poly.entity_id
_entity_poly.type
_entity_poly.pdbx_seq_one_letter_code
_entity_poly.pdbx_strand_id
1 'polypeptide(L)'
;MSRVIDPVLLKAVLELVNSKAGGQSEVARLCGITQKQISNYVSGKTRAMNDESWRKLYPFLRKFLPAEYINRLESGADPENRGDAVSRKQLIELVIGDAELDDAAKLRVIGIINRV
;
A
#
# COMPACT_ATOMS: atom_id res chain seq x y z
N MET A 1 3.92 6.55 -6.74
CA MET A 1 4.43 5.17 -6.70
C MET A 1 3.42 4.23 -7.36
N SER A 2 3.79 2.96 -7.59
CA SER A 2 2.91 1.96 -8.21
C SER A 2 3.06 0.65 -7.44
N ARG A 3 1.94 -0.02 -7.18
CA ARG A 3 1.89 -1.26 -6.39
C ARG A 3 1.87 -2.48 -7.31
N VAL A 4 2.79 -3.41 -7.10
CA VAL A 4 2.82 -4.66 -7.87
C VAL A 4 1.56 -5.47 -7.61
N ILE A 5 1.01 -6.05 -8.67
CA ILE A 5 -0.16 -6.94 -8.59
C ILE A 5 0.36 -8.35 -8.42
N ASP A 6 0.66 -8.70 -7.18
CA ASP A 6 1.10 -10.04 -6.80
C ASP A 6 -0.09 -11.05 -6.82
N PRO A 7 0.17 -12.36 -6.66
CA PRO A 7 -0.89 -13.37 -6.68
C PRO A 7 -1.97 -13.19 -5.60
N VAL A 8 -1.62 -12.64 -4.43
CA VAL A 8 -2.56 -12.41 -3.33
C VAL A 8 -3.51 -11.27 -3.72
N LEU A 9 -2.95 -10.18 -4.24
CA LEU A 9 -3.73 -9.04 -4.70
C LEU A 9 -4.59 -9.40 -5.91
N LEU A 10 -4.06 -10.16 -6.88
CA LEU A 10 -4.81 -10.65 -8.03
C LEU A 10 -6.00 -11.52 -7.59
N LYS A 11 -5.79 -12.43 -6.63
CA LYS A 11 -6.86 -13.25 -6.08
C LYS A 11 -7.96 -12.39 -5.44
N ALA A 12 -7.60 -11.38 -4.66
CA ALA A 12 -8.56 -10.45 -4.07
C ALA A 12 -9.35 -9.66 -5.12
N VAL A 13 -8.71 -9.24 -6.23
CA VAL A 13 -9.38 -8.58 -7.35
C VAL A 13 -10.39 -9.53 -8.03
N LEU A 14 -10.01 -10.79 -8.24
CA LEU A 14 -10.89 -11.81 -8.81
C LEU A 14 -12.10 -12.09 -7.91
N GLU A 15 -11.88 -12.24 -6.61
CA GLU A 15 -12.96 -12.45 -5.64
C GLU A 15 -13.92 -11.26 -5.57
N LEU A 16 -13.37 -10.03 -5.59
CA LEU A 16 -14.18 -8.81 -5.67
C LEU A 16 -15.05 -8.80 -6.93
N VAL A 17 -14.47 -9.10 -8.10
CA VAL A 17 -15.20 -9.18 -9.38
C VAL A 17 -16.30 -10.24 -9.32
N ASN A 18 -16.00 -11.44 -8.83
CA ASN A 18 -16.95 -12.53 -8.73
C ASN A 18 -18.07 -12.27 -7.69
N SER A 19 -17.81 -11.42 -6.69
CA SER A 19 -18.81 -11.04 -5.69
C SER A 19 -19.89 -10.07 -6.22
N LYS A 20 -19.74 -9.56 -7.45
CA LYS A 20 -20.64 -8.57 -8.04
C LYS A 20 -21.37 -9.15 -9.24
N ALA A 21 -22.70 -9.04 -9.25
CA ALA A 21 -23.53 -9.52 -10.35
C ALA A 21 -23.15 -8.92 -11.72
N GLY A 22 -22.63 -7.69 -11.76
CA GLY A 22 -22.13 -7.04 -12.98
C GLY A 22 -20.62 -7.20 -13.24
N GLY A 23 -19.94 -8.09 -12.52
CA GLY A 23 -18.53 -8.44 -12.74
C GLY A 23 -17.59 -7.23 -12.76
N GLN A 24 -16.70 -7.20 -13.77
CA GLN A 24 -15.70 -6.14 -13.91
C GLN A 24 -16.32 -4.75 -14.14
N SER A 25 -17.45 -4.66 -14.85
CA SER A 25 -18.13 -3.39 -15.13
C SER A 25 -18.72 -2.78 -13.86
N GLU A 26 -19.29 -3.60 -12.98
CA GLU A 26 -19.83 -3.11 -11.72
C GLU A 26 -18.74 -2.73 -10.73
N VAL A 27 -17.64 -3.48 -10.66
CA VAL A 27 -16.49 -3.10 -9.84
C VAL A 27 -15.88 -1.78 -10.34
N ALA A 28 -15.76 -1.59 -11.65
CA ALA A 28 -15.28 -0.34 -12.25
C ALA A 28 -16.15 0.86 -11.82
N ARG A 29 -17.47 0.71 -11.92
CA ARG A 29 -18.44 1.73 -11.49
C ARG A 29 -18.33 2.05 -10.01
N LEU A 30 -18.25 1.02 -9.15
CA LEU A 30 -18.17 1.18 -7.70
C LEU A 30 -16.87 1.86 -7.24
N CYS A 31 -15.75 1.51 -7.87
CA CYS A 31 -14.44 2.03 -7.48
C CYS A 31 -14.06 3.33 -8.22
N GLY A 32 -14.81 3.74 -9.24
CA GLY A 32 -14.48 4.94 -10.03
C GLY A 32 -13.21 4.77 -10.86
N ILE A 33 -13.00 3.57 -11.40
CA ILE A 33 -11.93 3.24 -12.37
C ILE A 33 -12.56 2.66 -13.64
N THR A 34 -11.79 2.57 -14.72
CA THR A 34 -12.32 2.01 -15.98
C THR A 34 -12.38 0.49 -15.93
N GLN A 35 -13.37 -0.10 -16.61
CA GLN A 35 -13.48 -1.56 -16.76
C GLN A 35 -12.25 -2.15 -17.47
N LYS A 36 -11.64 -1.39 -18.40
CA LYS A 36 -10.37 -1.75 -19.04
C LYS A 36 -9.21 -1.90 -18.05
N GLN A 37 -9.13 -1.05 -17.03
CA GLN A 37 -8.09 -1.19 -16.00
C GLN A 37 -8.24 -2.51 -15.25
N ILE A 38 -9.46 -2.85 -14.82
CA ILE A 38 -9.73 -4.12 -14.13
C ILE A 38 -9.41 -5.32 -15.04
N SER A 39 -9.84 -5.27 -16.29
CA SER A 39 -9.53 -6.30 -17.28
C SER A 39 -8.03 -6.50 -17.47
N ASN A 40 -7.25 -5.41 -17.52
CA ASN A 40 -5.80 -5.47 -17.61
C ASN A 40 -5.14 -6.07 -16.35
N TYR A 41 -5.68 -5.81 -15.16
CA TYR A 41 -5.19 -6.41 -13.91
C TYR A 41 -5.47 -7.91 -13.88
N VAL A 42 -6.70 -8.30 -14.20
CA VAL A 42 -7.15 -9.70 -14.23
C VAL A 42 -6.39 -10.54 -15.26
N SER A 43 -6.14 -9.98 -16.44
CA SER A 43 -5.39 -10.66 -17.51
C SER A 43 -3.87 -10.62 -17.33
N GLY A 44 -3.35 -9.89 -16.34
CA GLY A 44 -1.91 -9.69 -16.13
C GLY A 44 -1.24 -8.78 -17.17
N LYS A 45 -2.01 -8.15 -18.08
CA LYS A 45 -1.49 -7.17 -19.04
C LYS A 45 -0.86 -5.96 -18.33
N THR A 46 -1.39 -5.61 -17.17
CA THR A 46 -0.79 -4.60 -16.29
C THR A 46 -0.29 -5.28 -15.03
N ARG A 47 1.02 -5.25 -14.80
CA ARG A 47 1.69 -5.89 -13.64
C ARG A 47 1.73 -5.02 -12.38
N ALA A 48 1.49 -3.72 -12.52
CA ALA A 48 1.51 -2.78 -11.41
C ALA A 48 0.37 -1.76 -11.50
N MET A 49 -0.27 -1.48 -10.38
CA MET A 49 -1.36 -0.53 -10.21
C MET A 49 -0.82 0.83 -9.76
N ASN A 50 -1.21 1.92 -10.43
CA ASN A 50 -0.82 3.25 -9.95
C ASN A 50 -1.52 3.60 -8.62
N ASP A 51 -0.95 4.55 -7.88
CA ASP A 51 -1.49 4.94 -6.56
C ASP A 51 -2.95 5.39 -6.60
N GLU A 52 -3.38 6.06 -7.66
CA GLU A 52 -4.77 6.53 -7.77
C GLU A 52 -5.74 5.35 -7.83
N SER A 53 -5.46 4.38 -8.70
CA SER A 53 -6.27 3.17 -8.85
C SER A 53 -6.22 2.33 -7.57
N TRP A 54 -5.06 2.27 -6.91
CA TRP A 54 -4.91 1.58 -5.62
C TRP A 54 -5.78 2.22 -4.53
N ARG A 55 -5.72 3.54 -4.35
CA ARG A 55 -6.55 4.26 -3.36
C ARG A 55 -8.04 4.04 -3.57
N LYS A 56 -8.47 3.97 -4.84
CA LYS A 56 -9.85 3.73 -5.24
C LYS A 56 -10.31 2.29 -4.99
N LEU A 57 -9.43 1.31 -5.22
CA LEU A 57 -9.77 -0.11 -5.19
C LEU A 57 -9.57 -0.74 -3.79
N TYR A 58 -8.57 -0.31 -3.04
CA TYR A 58 -8.20 -0.89 -1.73
C TYR A 58 -9.36 -0.99 -0.73
N PRO A 59 -10.23 0.02 -0.53
CA PRO A 59 -11.34 -0.09 0.42
C PRO A 59 -12.28 -1.26 0.13
N PHE A 60 -12.43 -1.64 -1.13
CA PHE A 60 -13.29 -2.74 -1.57
C PHE A 60 -12.57 -4.10 -1.55
N LEU A 61 -11.24 -4.09 -1.72
CA LEU A 61 -10.39 -5.28 -1.67
C LEU A 61 -10.09 -5.74 -0.25
N ARG A 62 -10.08 -4.82 0.73
CA ARG A 62 -9.64 -5.10 2.11
C ARG A 62 -10.30 -6.34 2.72
N LYS A 63 -11.58 -6.60 2.45
CA LYS A 63 -12.30 -7.76 2.96
C LYS A 63 -11.94 -9.11 2.31
N PHE A 64 -11.23 -9.08 1.18
CA PHE A 64 -10.75 -10.26 0.44
C PHE A 64 -9.24 -10.49 0.64
N LEU A 65 -8.57 -9.62 1.40
CA LEU A 65 -7.15 -9.74 1.69
C LEU A 65 -6.94 -10.51 3.01
N PRO A 66 -5.93 -11.41 3.08
CA PRO A 66 -5.53 -12.01 4.35
C PRO A 66 -5.08 -10.96 5.37
N ALA A 67 -5.34 -11.19 6.65
CA ALA A 67 -4.94 -10.28 7.73
C ALA A 67 -3.44 -9.95 7.71
N GLU A 68 -2.59 -10.96 7.50
CA GLU A 68 -1.13 -10.78 7.39
C GLU A 68 -0.72 -9.88 6.22
N TYR A 69 -1.47 -9.92 5.12
CA TYR A 69 -1.22 -9.07 3.96
C TYR A 69 -1.60 -7.62 4.27
N ILE A 70 -2.74 -7.40 4.93
CA ILE A 70 -3.16 -6.08 5.39
C ILE A 70 -2.14 -5.50 6.38
N ASN A 71 -1.71 -6.29 7.36
CA ASN A 71 -0.69 -5.89 8.32
C ASN A 71 0.60 -5.46 7.63
N ARG A 72 1.05 -6.21 6.61
CA ARG A 72 2.24 -5.84 5.82
C ARG A 72 2.05 -4.51 5.07
N LEU A 73 0.87 -4.31 4.45
CA LEU A 73 0.55 -3.07 3.74
C LEU A 73 0.50 -1.86 4.67
N GLU A 74 -0.09 -2.02 5.85
CA GLU A 74 -0.32 -0.94 6.81
C GLU A 74 0.91 -0.65 7.67
N SER A 75 1.78 -1.64 7.90
CA SER A 75 3.08 -1.45 8.58
C SER A 75 4.16 -0.83 7.71
N GLY A 76 3.92 -0.65 6.41
CA GLY A 76 4.95 -0.18 5.46
C GLY A 76 6.06 -1.21 5.21
N ALA A 77 5.91 -2.45 5.69
CA ALA A 77 6.89 -3.53 5.56
C ALA A 77 6.83 -4.23 4.19
N ASP A 78 6.58 -3.48 3.12
CA ASP A 78 6.65 -3.98 1.76
C ASP A 78 8.10 -3.87 1.26
N PRO A 79 8.84 -5.00 1.11
CA PRO A 79 10.25 -4.96 0.71
C PRO A 79 10.47 -4.36 -0.68
N GLU A 80 9.44 -4.29 -1.53
CA GLU A 80 9.50 -3.60 -2.84
C GLU A 80 9.26 -2.08 -2.73
N ASN A 81 8.76 -1.57 -1.59
CA ASN A 81 8.65 -0.14 -1.26
C ASN A 81 9.85 0.36 -0.43
N ARG A 82 11.08 -0.10 -0.72
CA ARG A 82 12.33 0.59 -0.31
C ARG A 82 12.51 1.98 -0.97
N GLY A 83 11.41 2.64 -1.32
CA GLY A 83 11.33 4.00 -1.84
C GLY A 83 10.60 4.97 -0.92
N ASP A 84 10.20 4.55 0.28
CA ASP A 84 9.66 5.49 1.27
C ASP A 84 10.82 6.30 1.85
N ALA A 85 11.03 7.50 1.30
CA ALA A 85 11.70 8.55 2.04
C ALA A 85 10.92 8.73 3.35
N VAL A 86 11.42 8.14 4.44
CA VAL A 86 10.84 8.33 5.77
C VAL A 86 10.83 9.84 6.01
N SER A 87 9.66 10.40 6.25
CA SER A 87 9.57 11.84 6.46
C SER A 87 10.42 12.21 7.68
N ARG A 88 11.06 13.38 7.65
CA ARG A 88 11.86 13.89 8.78
C ARG A 88 11.12 13.78 10.11
N LYS A 89 9.81 14.05 10.09
CA LYS A 89 8.93 13.95 11.26
C LYS A 89 8.87 12.52 11.82
N GLN A 90 8.65 11.53 10.96
CA GLN A 90 8.59 10.12 11.37
C GLN A 90 9.94 9.62 11.89
N LEU A 91 11.07 10.05 11.29
CA LEU A 91 12.41 9.72 11.81
C LEU A 91 12.62 10.30 13.22
N ILE A 92 12.20 11.55 13.45
CA ILE A 92 12.30 12.18 14.76
C ILE A 92 11.42 11.46 15.80
N GLU A 93 10.18 11.11 15.43
CA GLU A 93 9.25 10.39 16.32
C GLU A 93 9.80 9.01 16.73
N LEU A 94 10.42 8.28 15.80
CA LEU A 94 11.08 7.00 16.06
C LEU A 94 12.23 7.17 17.06
N VAL A 95 13.09 8.17 16.86
CA VAL A 95 14.24 8.43 17.75
C VAL A 95 13.77 8.85 19.15
N ILE A 96 12.73 9.67 19.25
CA ILE A 96 12.18 10.10 20.55
C ILE A 96 11.57 8.93 21.31
N GLY A 97 10.83 8.06 20.62
CA GLY A 97 10.13 6.91 21.19
C GLY A 97 11.04 5.73 21.59
N ASP A 98 12.32 5.76 21.22
CA ASP A 98 13.27 4.71 21.55
C ASP A 98 13.61 4.74 23.06
N ALA A 99 13.31 3.65 23.77
CA ALA A 99 13.56 3.54 25.21
C ALA A 99 15.01 3.14 25.55
N GLU A 100 15.78 2.65 24.57
CA GLU A 100 17.18 2.26 24.74
C GLU A 100 18.13 3.44 24.53
N LEU A 101 17.70 4.49 23.83
CA LEU A 101 18.46 5.72 23.65
C LEU A 101 18.26 6.70 24.81
N ASP A 102 19.36 7.18 25.38
CA ASP A 102 19.32 8.31 26.30
C ASP A 102 19.04 9.65 25.57
N ASP A 103 18.61 10.65 26.33
CA ASP A 103 18.22 11.96 25.76
C ASP A 103 19.37 12.65 25.01
N ALA A 104 20.62 12.44 25.42
CA ALA A 104 21.79 13.02 24.75
C ALA A 104 22.06 12.34 23.40
N ALA A 105 21.87 11.02 23.30
CA ALA A 105 21.92 10.25 22.06
C ALA A 105 20.79 10.67 21.12
N LYS A 106 19.56 10.81 21.63
CA LYS A 106 18.40 11.29 20.86
C LYS A 106 18.66 12.66 20.23
N LEU A 107 19.14 13.63 21.02
CA LEU A 107 19.44 14.98 20.53
C LEU A 107 20.54 14.99 19.45
N ARG A 108 21.59 14.15 19.59
CA ARG A 108 22.64 14.03 18.57
C ARG A 108 22.11 13.50 17.25
N VAL A 109 21.29 12.45 17.29
CA VAL A 109 20.70 11.83 16.09
C VAL A 109 19.72 12.79 15.41
N ILE A 110 18.86 13.47 16.17
CA ILE A 110 17.96 14.51 15.64
C ILE A 110 18.77 15.66 15.00
N GLY A 111 19.89 16.05 15.62
CA GLY A 111 20.80 17.05 15.06
C GLY A 111 21.40 16.64 13.71
N ILE A 112 21.74 15.36 13.53
CA ILE A 112 22.22 14.81 12.25
C ILE A 112 21.10 14.85 11.21
N ILE A 113 19.90 14.40 11.58
CA ILE A 113 18.70 14.40 10.71
C ILE A 113 18.34 15.81 10.21
N ASN A 114 18.57 16.84 11.03
CA ASN A 114 18.28 18.23 10.67
C ASN A 114 19.38 18.90 9.83
N ARG A 115 20.57 18.29 9.68
CA ARG A 115 21.69 18.82 8.88
C ARG A 115 21.71 18.31 7.44
N VAL A 116 20.86 17.34 7.12
CA VAL A 116 20.65 16.76 5.77
C VAL A 116 19.37 17.31 5.16
#